data_AF-A0A4S2BHM8-F1
#
_entry.id   AF-A0A4S2BHM8-F1
#
_cell.length_a   1.000
_cell.length_b   1.000
_cell.length_c   1.000
_cell.angle_alpha   90.00
_cell.angle_beta   90.00
_cell.angle_gamma   90.00
#
_symmetry.space_group_name_H-M   'P 1'
#
loop_
_entity.id
_entity.type
_entity.pdbx_description
1 polymer ?
#
loop_
_entity_poly.entity_id
_entity_poly.type
_entity_poly.pdbx_seq_one_letter_code
_entity_poly.pdbx_strand_id
1 'polypeptide(L)'
;MKRFAGLLWLLPMLAPAQDGGTAPELSVEAVRFTVANAEFTLMHEMGHLLISELQLPVLGREEDAADQLGFMGLFLLQQEQHRDDFYAKLMDVADYWRMEWQNAERDGSPVPVWDSHALDAQRFYNIACLAYGSDPDRLDWVLEVSGLPVERALYCPDEYEQVAHAVQWFREHFGRSAAQPLRHRIKVVYDTPPAHLAGGAELLEKIRASGELEAVAAKASEAFALPRDLTLRMSTCGAPDAWFNRISGELTLCYERIAYFRDLAAELPSVHQAAPAAQ
;
A
#
# COMPACT_ATOMS: atom_id res chain seq x y z
N MET A 1 26.84 -58.11 -47.92
CA MET A 1 27.54 -58.87 -46.86
C MET A 1 27.12 -58.30 -45.51
N LYS A 2 26.34 -59.08 -44.75
CA LYS A 2 25.89 -58.76 -43.39
C LYS A 2 26.98 -59.10 -42.37
N ARG A 3 27.12 -58.30 -41.30
CA ARG A 3 27.68 -58.57 -39.94
C ARG A 3 28.08 -57.22 -39.31
N PHE A 4 27.76 -56.80 -38.08
CA PHE A 4 27.61 -57.51 -36.81
C PHE A 4 26.82 -56.66 -35.77
N ALA A 5 26.19 -57.37 -34.83
CA ALA A 5 25.94 -57.08 -33.39
C ALA A 5 25.24 -55.75 -32.96
N GLY A 6 24.36 -55.72 -31.96
CA GLY A 6 24.05 -56.68 -30.92
C GLY A 6 22.86 -56.22 -30.06
N LEU A 7 22.27 -57.20 -29.39
CA LEU A 7 21.22 -57.14 -28.37
C LEU A 7 21.64 -56.27 -27.17
N LEU A 8 20.75 -55.43 -26.60
CA LEU A 8 20.67 -55.20 -25.15
C LEU A 8 19.36 -54.45 -24.74
N TRP A 9 18.48 -55.19 -24.07
CA TRP A 9 17.77 -54.87 -22.81
C TRP A 9 16.90 -53.60 -22.62
N LEU A 10 15.66 -53.88 -22.17
CA LEU A 10 14.66 -53.02 -21.55
C LEU A 10 15.18 -52.29 -20.30
N LEU A 11 14.88 -51.00 -20.17
CA LEU A 11 14.60 -50.34 -18.88
C LEU A 11 13.74 -49.08 -19.12
N PRO A 12 12.66 -48.86 -18.35
CA PRO A 12 11.88 -47.63 -18.42
C PRO A 12 12.75 -46.49 -17.89
N MET A 13 12.86 -45.41 -18.65
CA MET A 13 13.37 -44.14 -18.14
C MET A 13 12.37 -43.64 -17.11
N LEU A 14 12.63 -43.93 -15.84
CA LEU A 14 12.14 -43.14 -14.71
C LEU A 14 12.62 -41.71 -14.96
N ALA A 15 11.72 -40.86 -15.43
CA ALA A 15 11.91 -39.43 -15.33
C ALA A 15 12.04 -39.08 -13.84
N PRO A 16 13.04 -38.28 -13.43
CA PRO A 16 13.06 -37.77 -12.08
C PRO A 16 11.77 -36.98 -11.84
N ALA A 17 11.13 -37.25 -10.70
CA ALA A 17 10.03 -36.45 -10.19
C ALA A 17 10.48 -34.98 -10.17
N GLN A 18 9.68 -34.10 -10.77
CA GLN A 18 9.82 -32.67 -10.57
C GLN A 18 9.65 -32.41 -9.08
N ASP A 19 10.72 -31.93 -8.43
CA ASP A 19 10.63 -31.40 -7.08
C ASP A 19 9.50 -30.37 -7.03
N GLY A 20 8.55 -30.60 -6.13
CA GLY A 20 7.53 -29.63 -5.76
C GLY A 20 8.21 -28.45 -5.08
N GLY A 21 8.71 -27.50 -5.88
CA GLY A 21 9.31 -26.28 -5.40
C GLY A 21 8.26 -25.44 -4.69
N THR A 22 8.43 -25.27 -3.38
CA THR A 22 7.81 -24.18 -2.65
C THR A 22 8.22 -22.87 -3.32
N ALA A 23 7.27 -21.96 -3.54
CA ALA A 23 7.57 -20.63 -4.08
C ALA A 23 8.70 -19.99 -3.25
N PRO A 24 9.67 -19.31 -3.89
CA PRO A 24 10.77 -18.69 -3.17
C PRO A 24 10.24 -17.71 -2.12
N GLU A 25 10.82 -17.77 -0.92
CA GLU A 25 10.47 -16.87 0.19
C GLU A 25 10.81 -15.42 -0.19
N LEU A 26 9.90 -14.49 0.06
CA LEU A 26 10.08 -13.07 -0.31
C LEU A 26 11.25 -12.46 0.49
N SER A 27 11.99 -11.54 -0.15
CA SER A 27 13.01 -10.75 0.55
C SER A 27 12.36 -9.83 1.59
N VAL A 28 13.15 -9.38 2.59
CA VAL A 28 12.68 -8.42 3.61
C VAL A 28 12.16 -7.13 2.96
N GLU A 29 12.84 -6.64 1.92
CA GLU A 29 12.42 -5.47 1.15
C GLU A 29 11.09 -5.72 0.42
N ALA A 30 10.92 -6.88 -0.20
CA ALA A 30 9.68 -7.20 -0.90
C ALA A 30 8.49 -7.33 0.06
N VAL A 31 8.72 -7.89 1.25
CA VAL A 31 7.72 -7.93 2.32
C VAL A 31 7.40 -6.51 2.79
N ARG A 32 8.40 -5.67 3.06
CA ARG A 32 8.21 -4.28 3.50
C ARG A 32 7.39 -3.49 2.47
N PHE A 33 7.73 -3.58 1.19
CA PHE A 33 7.00 -2.90 0.13
C PHE A 33 5.55 -3.35 0.03
N THR A 34 5.31 -4.67 0.11
CA THR A 34 3.96 -5.23 0.08
C THR A 34 3.11 -4.68 1.22
N VAL A 35 3.64 -4.73 2.45
CA VAL A 35 2.93 -4.28 3.66
C VAL A 35 2.73 -2.77 3.63
N ALA A 36 3.77 -2.00 3.29
CA ALA A 36 3.73 -0.55 3.21
C ALA A 36 2.62 -0.05 2.29
N ASN A 37 2.54 -0.62 1.09
CA ASN A 37 1.54 -0.24 0.10
C ASN A 37 0.13 -0.74 0.47
N ALA A 38 0.00 -1.93 1.07
CA ALA A 38 -1.28 -2.41 1.58
C ALA A 38 -1.83 -1.51 2.71
N GLU A 39 -0.96 -1.09 3.64
CA GLU A 39 -1.32 -0.15 4.71
C GLU A 39 -1.65 1.23 4.16
N PHE A 40 -0.87 1.74 3.19
CA PHE A 40 -1.16 3.03 2.57
C PHE A 40 -2.51 3.01 1.86
N THR A 41 -2.80 1.99 1.05
CA THR A 41 -4.10 1.81 0.39
C THR A 41 -5.23 1.74 1.42
N LEU A 42 -5.06 0.96 2.49
CA LEU A 42 -6.06 0.89 3.56
C LEU A 42 -6.28 2.26 4.21
N MET A 43 -5.22 3.01 4.48
CA MET A 43 -5.30 4.30 5.14
C MET A 43 -5.83 5.41 4.21
N HIS A 44 -5.60 5.32 2.90
CA HIS A 44 -6.22 6.16 1.89
C HIS A 44 -7.74 5.96 1.90
N GLU A 45 -8.23 4.72 1.87
CA GLU A 45 -9.66 4.43 1.97
C GLU A 45 -10.25 4.81 3.35
N MET A 46 -9.46 4.68 4.42
CA MET A 46 -9.83 5.20 5.73
C MET A 46 -9.97 6.73 5.70
N GLY A 47 -9.18 7.42 4.87
CA GLY A 47 -9.33 8.84 4.57
C GLY A 47 -10.73 9.17 4.05
N HIS A 48 -11.19 8.47 2.99
CA HIS A 48 -12.55 8.62 2.48
C HIS A 48 -13.62 8.29 3.52
N LEU A 49 -13.41 7.23 4.32
CA LEU A 49 -14.30 6.88 5.42
C LEU A 49 -14.44 8.04 6.42
N LEU A 50 -13.33 8.61 6.87
CA LEU A 50 -13.34 9.72 7.83
C LEU A 50 -13.92 10.99 7.22
N ILE A 51 -13.59 11.32 5.98
CA ILE A 51 -14.16 12.46 5.25
C ILE A 51 -15.68 12.35 5.20
N SER A 52 -16.19 11.18 4.79
CA SER A 52 -17.63 10.95 4.67
C SER A 52 -18.33 10.90 6.03
N GLU A 53 -17.83 10.12 6.99
CA GLU A 53 -18.56 9.88 8.25
C GLU A 53 -18.45 11.06 9.23
N LEU A 54 -17.36 11.83 9.18
CA LEU A 54 -17.17 13.02 10.02
C LEU A 54 -17.52 14.33 9.29
N GLN A 55 -17.90 14.25 8.02
CA GLN A 55 -18.23 15.41 7.17
C GLN A 55 -17.09 16.42 7.14
N LEU A 56 -15.86 15.93 6.95
CA LEU A 56 -14.67 16.78 6.91
C LEU A 56 -14.76 17.70 5.68
N PRO A 57 -14.49 19.01 5.83
CA PRO A 57 -14.45 19.92 4.69
C PRO A 57 -13.21 19.61 3.84
N VAL A 58 -13.41 19.38 2.55
CA VAL A 58 -12.34 19.17 1.58
C VAL A 58 -12.34 20.34 0.59
N LEU A 59 -11.19 21.00 0.47
CA LEU A 59 -10.93 21.97 -0.59
C LEU A 59 -9.96 21.33 -1.60
N GLY A 60 -10.31 21.36 -2.89
CA GLY A 60 -9.53 20.69 -3.93
C GLY A 60 -10.08 19.30 -4.28
N ARG A 61 -9.20 18.35 -4.61
CA ARG A 61 -9.58 16.95 -4.93
C ARG A 61 -9.63 16.12 -3.65
N GLU A 62 -10.69 15.34 -3.49
CA GLU A 62 -10.83 14.43 -2.34
C GLU A 62 -9.74 13.35 -2.32
N GLU A 63 -9.31 12.88 -3.49
CA GLU A 63 -8.22 11.92 -3.63
C GLU A 63 -6.89 12.42 -3.07
N ASP A 64 -6.55 13.69 -3.30
CA ASP A 64 -5.33 14.28 -2.73
C ASP A 64 -5.43 14.36 -1.19
N ALA A 65 -6.63 14.66 -0.67
CA ALA A 65 -6.88 14.68 0.76
C ALA A 65 -6.82 13.26 1.36
N ALA A 66 -7.36 12.26 0.67
CA ALA A 66 -7.29 10.86 1.05
C ALA A 66 -5.85 10.33 1.07
N ASP A 67 -5.02 10.69 0.08
CA ASP A 67 -3.58 10.39 0.07
C ASP A 67 -2.85 11.01 1.24
N GLN A 68 -3.11 12.28 1.53
CA GLN A 68 -2.49 12.99 2.66
C GLN A 68 -2.91 12.40 4.02
N LEU A 69 -4.20 12.09 4.19
CA LEU A 69 -4.70 11.39 5.38
C LEU A 69 -4.11 9.98 5.48
N GLY A 70 -3.99 9.28 4.36
CA GLY A 70 -3.40 7.96 4.26
C GLY A 70 -1.94 7.95 4.68
N PHE A 71 -1.16 8.89 4.13
CA PHE A 71 0.25 9.09 4.45
C PHE A 71 0.45 9.40 5.93
N MET A 72 -0.28 10.38 6.49
CA MET A 72 -0.21 10.68 7.92
C MET A 72 -0.73 9.53 8.79
N GLY A 73 -1.64 8.72 8.26
CA GLY A 73 -2.10 7.47 8.84
C GLY A 73 -0.94 6.52 9.16
N LEU A 74 0.04 6.40 8.26
CA LEU A 74 1.24 5.56 8.48
C LEU A 74 2.04 6.02 9.71
N PHE A 75 2.22 7.34 9.88
CA PHE A 75 2.85 7.91 11.07
C PHE A 75 2.02 7.61 12.32
N LEU A 76 0.70 7.76 12.23
CA LEU A 76 -0.17 7.50 13.36
C LEU A 76 -0.16 6.03 13.77
N LEU A 77 0.00 5.08 12.84
CA LEU A 77 0.09 3.65 13.14
C LEU A 77 1.44 3.26 13.77
N GLN A 78 2.54 3.89 13.34
CA GLN A 78 3.88 3.58 13.80
C GLN A 78 4.16 4.10 15.23
N GLN A 79 4.64 3.24 16.13
CA GLN A 79 5.04 3.68 17.48
C GLN A 79 6.41 4.37 17.49
N GLU A 80 7.39 3.78 16.82
CA GLU A 80 8.74 4.32 16.70
C GLU A 80 8.90 5.02 15.35
N GLN A 81 8.65 6.32 15.36
CA GLN A 81 8.94 7.22 14.24
C GLN A 81 10.45 7.54 14.24
N HIS A 82 11.00 7.95 13.11
CA HIS A 82 12.42 8.30 12.93
C HIS A 82 13.43 7.14 12.92
N ARG A 83 13.04 6.02 12.32
CA ARG A 83 13.93 4.88 12.07
C ARG A 83 14.07 4.61 10.58
N ASP A 84 15.22 4.08 10.18
CA ASP A 84 15.56 3.79 8.79
C ASP A 84 14.54 2.87 8.11
N ASP A 85 14.00 1.88 8.85
CA ASP A 85 12.97 0.97 8.35
C ASP A 85 11.64 1.68 8.09
N PHE A 86 11.28 2.67 8.92
CA PHE A 86 10.08 3.47 8.70
C PHE A 86 10.24 4.43 7.52
N TYR A 87 11.40 5.07 7.37
CA TYR A 87 11.67 5.91 6.20
C TYR A 87 11.69 5.11 4.90
N ALA A 88 12.29 3.93 4.91
CA ALA A 88 12.28 3.05 3.74
C ALA A 88 10.85 2.60 3.40
N LYS A 89 9.99 2.36 4.40
CA LYS A 89 8.56 2.12 4.20
C LYS A 89 7.85 3.31 3.54
N LEU A 90 8.13 4.56 3.94
CA LEU A 90 7.54 5.74 3.28
C LEU A 90 7.96 5.83 1.81
N MET A 91 9.21 5.50 1.51
CA MET A 91 9.71 5.49 0.13
C MET A 91 9.18 4.31 -0.69
N ASP A 92 8.92 3.14 -0.09
CA ASP A 92 8.25 2.04 -0.78
C ASP A 92 6.85 2.44 -1.28
N VAL A 93 6.15 3.33 -0.55
CA VAL A 93 4.85 3.88 -0.98
C VAL A 93 5.02 4.83 -2.18
N ALA A 94 6.04 5.69 -2.16
CA ALA A 94 6.35 6.52 -3.33
C ALA A 94 6.71 5.64 -4.53
N ASP A 95 7.58 4.65 -4.32
CA ASP A 95 8.10 3.76 -5.36
C ASP A 95 7.00 3.00 -6.09
N TYR A 96 5.93 2.62 -5.40
CA TYR A 96 4.75 2.05 -6.06
C TYR A 96 4.21 2.97 -7.17
N TRP A 97 3.98 4.25 -6.87
CA TRP A 97 3.49 5.21 -7.88
C TRP A 97 4.48 5.45 -9.01
N ARG A 98 5.79 5.44 -8.71
CA ARG A 98 6.83 5.48 -9.75
C ARG A 98 6.75 4.26 -10.67
N MET A 99 6.53 3.08 -10.12
CA MET A 99 6.40 1.85 -10.90
C MET A 99 5.15 1.88 -11.79
N GLU A 100 3.99 2.28 -11.27
CA GLU A 100 2.76 2.40 -12.07
C GLU A 100 2.97 3.38 -13.23
N TRP A 101 3.53 4.55 -12.95
CA TRP A 101 3.86 5.55 -13.97
C TRP A 101 4.79 4.98 -15.05
N GLN A 102 5.91 4.36 -14.67
CA GLN A 102 6.88 3.80 -15.61
C GLN A 102 6.31 2.61 -16.39
N ASN A 103 5.46 1.81 -15.77
CA ASN A 103 4.78 0.69 -16.43
C ASN A 103 3.85 1.21 -17.54
N ALA A 104 3.06 2.25 -17.25
CA ALA A 104 2.18 2.89 -18.23
C ALA A 104 2.96 3.54 -19.39
N GLU A 105 4.13 4.15 -19.14
CA GLU A 105 5.00 4.66 -20.21
C GLU A 105 5.57 3.52 -21.07
N ARG A 106 5.99 2.42 -20.43
CA ARG A 106 6.62 1.28 -21.10
C ARG A 106 5.65 0.53 -22.01
N ASP A 107 4.41 0.34 -21.58
CA ASP A 107 3.39 -0.39 -22.34
C ASP A 107 2.55 0.51 -23.26
N GLY A 108 2.71 1.83 -23.16
CA GLY A 108 1.96 2.81 -23.95
C GLY A 108 0.49 2.92 -23.52
N SER A 109 0.19 2.58 -22.27
CA SER A 109 -1.16 2.69 -21.71
C SER A 109 -1.66 4.14 -21.74
N PRO A 110 -2.93 4.37 -22.08
CA PRO A 110 -3.52 5.71 -22.02
C PRO A 110 -3.49 6.26 -20.59
N VAL A 111 -2.97 7.47 -20.41
CA VAL A 111 -3.02 8.18 -19.12
C VAL A 111 -4.34 8.96 -19.02
N PRO A 112 -5.25 8.59 -18.10
CA PRO A 112 -6.56 9.23 -17.99
C PRO A 112 -6.46 10.58 -17.27
N VAL A 113 -6.06 11.63 -17.97
CA VAL A 113 -5.87 12.98 -17.39
C VAL A 113 -7.16 13.65 -16.86
N TRP A 114 -8.32 13.01 -17.06
CA TRP A 114 -9.62 13.43 -16.55
C TRP A 114 -10.07 12.66 -15.29
N ASP A 115 -9.24 11.74 -14.80
CA ASP A 115 -9.52 10.98 -13.58
C ASP A 115 -9.63 11.90 -12.35
N SER A 116 -10.33 11.44 -11.31
CA SER A 116 -10.40 12.15 -10.03
C SER A 116 -9.07 12.13 -9.28
N HIS A 117 -8.26 11.09 -9.49
CA HIS A 117 -6.93 10.98 -8.92
C HIS A 117 -5.94 11.89 -9.64
N ALA A 118 -4.87 12.27 -8.95
CA ALA A 118 -3.71 12.85 -9.61
C ALA A 118 -3.04 11.80 -10.54
N LEU A 119 -2.25 12.28 -11.50
CA LEU A 119 -1.44 11.39 -12.33
C LEU A 119 -0.47 10.60 -11.43
N ASP A 120 -0.15 9.35 -11.78
CA ASP A 120 0.75 8.51 -10.98
C ASP A 120 2.11 9.19 -10.72
N ALA A 121 2.65 9.88 -11.73
CA ALA A 121 3.85 10.70 -11.58
C ALA A 121 3.68 11.82 -10.52
N GLN A 122 2.51 12.46 -10.46
CA GLN A 122 2.22 13.48 -9.45
C GLN A 122 2.06 12.86 -8.07
N ARG A 123 1.40 11.71 -7.95
CA ARG A 123 1.27 10.97 -6.67
C ARG A 123 2.65 10.58 -6.15
N PHE A 124 3.52 10.06 -7.02
CA PHE A 124 4.92 9.76 -6.69
C PHE A 124 5.64 10.96 -6.08
N TYR A 125 5.70 12.09 -6.79
CA TYR A 125 6.42 13.28 -6.30
C TYR A 125 5.77 13.91 -5.07
N ASN A 126 4.44 13.84 -4.93
CA ASN A 126 3.75 14.34 -3.75
C ASN A 126 4.08 13.50 -2.51
N ILE A 127 4.05 12.17 -2.61
CA ILE A 127 4.40 11.28 -1.49
C ILE A 127 5.90 11.38 -1.15
N ALA A 128 6.78 11.40 -2.16
CA ALA A 128 8.23 11.60 -1.93
C ALA A 128 8.51 12.94 -1.25
N CYS A 129 7.77 14.00 -1.62
CA CYS A 129 7.86 15.31 -0.99
C CYS A 129 7.39 15.27 0.47
N LEU A 130 6.24 14.64 0.78
CA LEU A 130 5.80 14.50 2.17
C LEU A 130 6.76 13.64 3.00
N ALA A 131 7.36 12.59 2.42
CA ALA A 131 8.40 11.81 3.06
C ALA A 131 9.62 12.68 3.39
N TYR A 132 10.22 13.32 2.39
CA TYR A 132 11.37 14.20 2.58
C TYR A 132 11.08 15.32 3.61
N GLY A 133 9.94 15.99 3.48
CA GLY A 133 9.51 17.08 4.36
C GLY A 133 9.31 16.68 5.82
N SER A 134 9.06 15.38 6.09
CA SER A 134 8.88 14.88 7.45
C SER A 134 10.16 14.86 8.28
N ASP A 135 11.32 14.70 7.64
CA ASP A 135 12.63 14.71 8.31
C ASP A 135 13.77 15.02 7.31
N PRO A 136 13.89 16.27 6.84
CA PRO A 136 14.84 16.63 5.78
C PRO A 136 16.31 16.35 6.17
N ASP A 137 16.64 16.41 7.46
CA ASP A 137 17.99 16.18 7.98
C ASP A 137 18.42 14.72 7.84
N ARG A 138 17.48 13.77 7.89
CA ARG A 138 17.74 12.33 7.77
C ARG A 138 17.40 11.74 6.41
N LEU A 139 16.69 12.51 5.58
CA LEU A 139 16.13 12.07 4.30
C LEU A 139 16.76 12.80 3.12
N ASP A 140 17.93 13.41 3.27
CA ASP A 140 18.68 14.04 2.18
C ASP A 140 18.88 13.11 0.97
N TRP A 141 19.12 11.82 1.23
CA TRP A 141 19.22 10.76 0.22
C TRP A 141 17.96 10.60 -0.65
N VAL A 142 16.78 11.00 -0.16
CA VAL A 142 15.52 10.91 -0.92
C VAL A 142 15.63 11.71 -2.22
N LEU A 143 16.31 12.86 -2.20
CA LEU A 143 16.46 13.71 -3.40
C LEU A 143 17.17 12.97 -4.54
N GLU A 144 18.23 12.24 -4.21
CA GLU A 144 19.00 11.48 -5.20
C GLU A 144 18.21 10.26 -5.71
N VAL A 145 17.64 9.45 -4.80
CA VAL A 145 17.02 8.17 -5.21
C VAL A 145 15.66 8.33 -5.89
N SER A 146 14.93 9.40 -5.55
CA SER A 146 13.61 9.68 -6.12
C SER A 146 13.69 10.58 -7.35
N GLY A 147 14.81 11.29 -7.55
CA GLY A 147 14.91 12.34 -8.55
C GLY A 147 14.02 13.54 -8.25
N LEU A 148 13.60 13.74 -6.99
CA LEU A 148 12.81 14.88 -6.56
C LEU A 148 13.61 16.17 -6.84
N PRO A 149 13.11 17.09 -7.70
CA PRO A 149 13.84 18.30 -8.03
C PRO A 149 14.10 19.16 -6.79
N VAL A 150 15.29 19.74 -6.68
CA VAL A 150 15.70 20.53 -5.50
C VAL A 150 14.74 21.69 -5.29
N GLU A 151 14.29 22.35 -6.35
CA GLU A 151 13.31 23.43 -6.28
C GLU A 151 11.95 22.98 -5.71
N ARG A 152 11.56 21.72 -5.91
CA ARG A 152 10.37 21.13 -5.31
C ARG A 152 10.62 20.81 -3.85
N ALA A 153 11.77 20.21 -3.54
CA ALA A 153 12.19 19.82 -2.21
C ALA A 153 12.19 20.97 -1.20
N LEU A 154 12.52 22.19 -1.64
CA LEU A 154 12.52 23.39 -0.80
C LEU A 154 11.18 23.68 -0.11
N TYR A 155 10.06 23.26 -0.69
CA TYR A 155 8.71 23.50 -0.14
C TYR A 155 8.15 22.29 0.64
N CYS A 156 8.83 21.14 0.58
CA CYS A 156 8.33 19.91 1.17
C CYS A 156 8.18 19.95 2.70
N PRO A 157 9.08 20.59 3.48
CA PRO A 157 8.86 20.75 4.92
C PRO A 157 7.57 21.51 5.24
N ASP A 158 7.31 22.62 4.53
CA ASP A 158 6.10 23.43 4.71
C ASP A 158 4.84 22.62 4.34
N GLU A 159 4.90 21.81 3.27
CA GLU A 159 3.78 20.95 2.87
C GLU A 159 3.52 19.82 3.86
N TYR A 160 4.57 19.20 4.39
CA TYR A 160 4.43 18.22 5.46
C TYR A 160 3.79 18.86 6.71
N GLU A 161 4.28 20.03 7.14
CA GLU A 161 3.70 20.75 8.28
C GLU A 161 2.25 21.15 8.03
N GLN A 162 1.90 21.57 6.82
CA GLN A 162 0.52 21.91 6.44
C GLN A 162 -0.41 20.69 6.60
N VAL A 163 0.02 19.52 6.09
CA VAL A 163 -0.75 18.28 6.22
C VAL A 163 -0.82 17.85 7.68
N ALA A 164 0.29 17.85 8.41
CA ALA A 164 0.35 17.50 9.82
C ALA A 164 -0.56 18.38 10.68
N HIS A 165 -0.56 19.70 10.42
CA HIS A 165 -1.45 20.65 11.06
C HIS A 165 -2.93 20.36 10.74
N ALA A 166 -3.28 20.08 9.48
CA ALA A 166 -4.65 19.71 9.12
C ALA A 166 -5.11 18.43 9.85
N VAL A 167 -4.23 17.43 9.92
CA VAL A 167 -4.50 16.17 10.63
C VAL A 167 -4.66 16.39 12.13
N GLN A 168 -3.80 17.21 12.73
CA GLN A 168 -3.94 17.60 14.13
C GLN A 168 -5.28 18.30 14.37
N TRP A 169 -5.62 19.29 13.54
CA TRP A 169 -6.84 20.07 13.69
C TRP A 169 -8.09 19.19 13.69
N PHE A 170 -8.26 18.30 12.71
CA PHE A 170 -9.48 17.48 12.70
C PHE A 170 -9.48 16.44 13.83
N ARG A 171 -8.33 15.93 14.26
CA ARG A 171 -8.25 15.05 15.45
C ARG A 171 -8.67 15.77 16.72
N GLU A 172 -8.35 17.05 16.88
CA GLU A 172 -8.80 17.85 18.02
C GLU A 172 -10.30 18.13 17.99
N HIS A 173 -10.89 18.32 16.79
CA HIS A 173 -12.29 18.71 16.63
C HIS A 173 -13.26 17.51 16.56
N PHE A 174 -12.82 16.39 15.99
CA PHE A 174 -13.65 15.20 15.75
C PHE A 174 -13.18 13.98 16.55
N GLY A 175 -12.07 14.10 17.27
CA GLY A 175 -11.55 13.06 18.13
C GLY A 175 -12.50 12.74 19.29
N ARG A 176 -12.60 11.46 19.63
CA ARG A 176 -13.33 11.01 20.81
C ARG A 176 -12.47 11.24 22.06
N SER A 177 -13.05 11.83 23.09
CA SER A 177 -12.39 11.88 24.40
C SER A 177 -12.46 10.52 25.09
N ALA A 178 -11.41 10.14 25.84
CA ALA A 178 -11.36 8.85 26.53
C ALA A 178 -12.53 8.64 27.53
N ALA A 179 -13.13 9.72 28.04
CA ALA A 179 -14.28 9.68 28.94
C ALA A 179 -15.61 9.33 28.24
N GLN A 180 -15.71 9.50 26.92
CA GLN A 180 -16.91 9.15 26.17
C GLN A 180 -16.97 7.64 25.93
N PRO A 181 -18.11 6.96 26.15
CA PRO A 181 -18.23 5.54 25.84
C PRO A 181 -18.06 5.28 24.34
N LEU A 182 -17.40 4.17 23.99
CA LEU A 182 -17.31 3.71 22.61
C LEU A 182 -18.69 3.23 22.15
N ARG A 183 -19.40 4.07 21.38
CA ARG A 183 -20.77 3.78 20.90
C ARG A 183 -20.77 2.92 19.63
N HIS A 184 -19.87 3.24 18.72
CA HIS A 184 -19.79 2.64 17.40
C HIS A 184 -18.35 2.20 17.11
N ARG A 185 -18.21 1.23 16.22
CA ARG A 185 -16.93 0.63 15.87
C ARG A 185 -16.85 0.23 14.41
N ILE A 186 -15.63 0.17 13.91
CA ILE A 186 -15.29 -0.48 12.65
C ILE A 186 -15.08 -1.97 12.96
N LYS A 187 -15.87 -2.84 12.33
CA LYS A 187 -15.75 -4.30 12.48
C LYS A 187 -14.96 -4.86 11.30
N VAL A 188 -13.97 -5.70 11.59
CA VAL A 188 -13.24 -6.42 10.56
C VAL A 188 -14.01 -7.66 10.14
N VAL A 189 -14.17 -7.87 8.83
CA VAL A 189 -14.81 -9.04 8.22
C VAL A 189 -13.90 -9.59 7.15
N TYR A 190 -13.71 -10.90 7.16
CA TYR A 190 -12.91 -11.60 6.16
C TYR A 190 -13.78 -12.59 5.41
N ASP A 191 -13.94 -12.39 4.11
CA ASP A 191 -14.57 -13.36 3.25
C ASP A 191 -13.56 -14.45 2.87
N THR A 192 -14.02 -15.70 2.79
CA THR A 192 -13.16 -16.81 2.37
C THR A 192 -12.75 -16.63 0.91
N PRO A 193 -11.45 -16.54 0.58
CA PRO A 193 -10.98 -16.50 -0.80
C PRO A 193 -11.45 -17.74 -1.56
N PRO A 194 -11.91 -17.61 -2.81
CA PRO A 194 -12.31 -18.76 -3.58
C PRO A 194 -11.09 -19.63 -3.89
N ALA A 195 -11.31 -20.95 -4.02
CA ALA A 195 -10.22 -21.92 -4.21
C ALA A 195 -9.37 -21.70 -5.47
N HIS A 196 -9.86 -20.92 -6.45
CA HIS A 196 -9.12 -20.57 -7.66
C HIS A 196 -8.15 -19.39 -7.48
N LEU A 197 -8.25 -18.63 -6.38
CA LEU A 197 -7.28 -17.59 -6.06
C LEU A 197 -6.02 -18.27 -5.49
N ALA A 198 -4.98 -18.36 -6.32
CA ALA A 198 -3.72 -18.99 -5.94
C ALA A 198 -3.13 -18.30 -4.68
N GLY A 199 -2.80 -19.10 -3.66
CA GLY A 199 -2.27 -18.59 -2.40
C GLY A 199 -3.28 -17.82 -1.53
N GLY A 200 -4.55 -17.70 -1.92
CA GLY A 200 -5.55 -16.89 -1.21
C GLY A 200 -5.79 -17.36 0.23
N ALA A 201 -5.94 -18.66 0.45
CA ALA A 201 -6.14 -19.21 1.80
C ALA A 201 -4.92 -18.95 2.72
N GLU A 202 -3.70 -19.11 2.20
CA GLU A 202 -2.48 -18.83 2.96
C GLU A 202 -2.35 -17.33 3.28
N LEU A 203 -2.67 -16.47 2.31
CA LEU A 203 -2.69 -15.02 2.48
C LEU A 203 -3.68 -14.60 3.56
N LEU A 204 -4.91 -15.15 3.54
CA LEU A 204 -5.90 -14.90 4.58
C LEU A 204 -5.40 -15.32 5.97
N GLU A 205 -4.85 -16.51 6.10
CA GLU A 205 -4.33 -16.99 7.39
C GLU A 205 -3.22 -16.07 7.91
N LYS A 206 -2.30 -15.63 7.05
CA LYS A 206 -1.23 -14.68 7.41
C LYS A 206 -1.78 -13.33 7.87
N ILE A 207 -2.74 -12.77 7.14
CA ILE A 207 -3.33 -11.46 7.49
C ILE A 207 -4.12 -11.55 8.80
N ARG A 208 -4.93 -12.60 8.99
CA ARG A 208 -5.64 -12.82 10.26
C ARG A 208 -4.67 -13.02 11.42
N ALA A 209 -3.55 -13.70 11.19
CA ALA A 209 -2.54 -13.93 12.22
C ALA A 209 -1.77 -12.64 12.59
N SER A 210 -1.62 -11.67 11.67
CA SER A 210 -0.97 -10.40 11.98
C SER A 210 -1.82 -9.54 12.92
N GLY A 211 -3.15 -9.61 12.80
CA GLY A 211 -4.08 -8.81 13.60
C GLY A 211 -4.03 -7.31 13.29
N GLU A 212 -3.36 -6.93 12.19
CA GLU A 212 -3.13 -5.54 11.82
C GLU A 212 -4.42 -4.82 11.43
N LEU A 213 -5.32 -5.49 10.68
CA LEU A 213 -6.60 -4.89 10.31
C LEU A 213 -7.48 -4.62 11.54
N GLU A 214 -7.49 -5.51 12.52
CA GLU A 214 -8.18 -5.33 13.80
C GLU A 214 -7.56 -4.18 14.59
N ALA A 215 -6.23 -4.08 14.62
CA ALA A 215 -5.53 -3.00 15.31
C ALA A 215 -5.84 -1.64 14.69
N VAL A 216 -5.82 -1.53 13.36
CA VAL A 216 -6.20 -0.32 12.61
C VAL A 216 -7.67 0.05 12.89
N ALA A 217 -8.59 -0.92 12.74
CA ALA A 217 -10.01 -0.71 12.98
C ALA A 217 -10.30 -0.28 14.42
N ALA A 218 -9.66 -0.90 15.40
CA ALA A 218 -9.79 -0.54 16.82
C ALA A 218 -9.26 0.87 17.08
N LYS A 219 -8.06 1.19 16.57
CA LYS A 219 -7.46 2.52 16.75
C LYS A 219 -8.32 3.63 16.17
N ALA A 220 -8.85 3.46 14.96
CA ALA A 220 -9.77 4.42 14.36
C ALA A 220 -11.08 4.55 15.14
N SER A 221 -11.65 3.42 15.58
CA SER A 221 -12.88 3.40 16.41
C SER A 221 -12.68 4.12 17.74
N GLU A 222 -11.51 3.96 18.36
CA GLU A 222 -11.19 4.58 19.63
C GLU A 222 -10.83 6.06 19.49
N ALA A 223 -10.24 6.45 18.36
CA ALA A 223 -9.77 7.80 18.09
C ALA A 223 -10.92 8.76 17.73
N PHE A 224 -11.98 8.30 17.07
CA PHE A 224 -13.02 9.18 16.52
C PHE A 224 -14.43 8.85 17.03
N ALA A 225 -15.27 9.87 17.14
CA ALA A 225 -16.68 9.72 17.51
C ALA A 225 -17.50 9.32 16.27
N LEU A 226 -17.36 8.07 15.81
CA LEU A 226 -18.05 7.56 14.62
C LEU A 226 -19.59 7.64 14.78
N PRO A 227 -20.34 8.08 13.75
CA PRO A 227 -21.79 8.27 13.85
C PRO A 227 -22.58 6.94 13.78
N ARG A 228 -21.96 5.86 13.31
CA ARG A 228 -22.57 4.52 13.15
C ARG A 228 -21.50 3.43 13.13
N ASP A 229 -21.93 2.17 13.25
CA ASP A 229 -21.06 1.02 13.02
C ASP A 229 -20.67 0.95 11.54
N LEU A 230 -19.39 0.64 11.29
CA LEU A 230 -18.79 0.53 9.96
C LEU A 230 -18.12 -0.84 9.81
N THR A 231 -17.77 -1.18 8.58
CA THR A 231 -17.12 -2.46 8.24
C THR A 231 -15.81 -2.19 7.52
N LEU A 232 -14.76 -2.88 7.94
CA LEU A 232 -13.54 -3.09 7.16
C LEU A 232 -13.59 -4.54 6.65
N ARG A 233 -13.71 -4.72 5.34
CA ARG A 233 -13.87 -6.03 4.71
C ARG A 233 -12.64 -6.37 3.90
N MET A 234 -12.15 -7.60 4.06
CA MET A 234 -11.23 -8.20 3.11
C MET A 234 -11.96 -9.23 2.26
N SER A 235 -11.93 -9.06 0.94
CA SER A 235 -12.72 -9.87 0.00
C SER A 235 -12.00 -10.10 -1.33
N THR A 236 -12.56 -10.98 -2.15
CA THR A 236 -12.11 -11.21 -3.54
C THR A 236 -12.93 -10.33 -4.46
N CYS A 237 -12.27 -9.50 -5.27
CA CYS A 237 -12.94 -8.45 -6.05
C CYS A 237 -12.89 -8.69 -7.56
N GLY A 238 -12.01 -9.59 -8.03
CA GLY A 238 -11.75 -9.82 -9.45
C GLY A 238 -10.74 -8.85 -10.07
N ALA A 239 -10.29 -7.85 -9.32
CA ALA A 239 -9.27 -6.88 -9.70
C ALA A 239 -8.49 -6.43 -8.45
N PRO A 240 -7.22 -6.02 -8.59
CA PRO A 240 -6.46 -5.49 -7.47
C PRO A 240 -7.01 -4.11 -7.11
N ASP A 241 -7.99 -4.02 -6.22
CA ASP A 241 -8.65 -2.76 -5.86
C ASP A 241 -8.82 -2.59 -4.34
N ALA A 242 -9.26 -1.39 -3.97
CA ALA A 242 -9.83 -1.08 -2.67
C ALA A 242 -10.84 0.06 -2.87
N TRP A 243 -11.82 0.19 -1.98
CA TRP A 243 -12.75 1.31 -2.01
C TRP A 243 -13.48 1.48 -0.67
N PHE A 244 -13.92 2.70 -0.39
CA PHE A 244 -14.93 3.00 0.62
C PHE A 244 -16.31 3.28 0.00
N ASN A 245 -17.33 2.56 0.45
CA ASN A 245 -18.72 2.82 0.08
C ASN A 245 -19.43 3.63 1.18
N ARG A 246 -19.66 4.92 0.91
CA ARG A 246 -20.35 5.84 1.84
C ARG A 246 -21.78 5.45 2.22
N ILE A 247 -22.48 4.68 1.38
CA ILE A 247 -23.87 4.28 1.66
C ILE A 247 -23.89 3.13 2.66
N SER A 248 -23.16 2.05 2.38
CA SER A 248 -23.10 0.89 3.29
C SER A 248 -22.23 1.16 4.51
N GLY A 249 -21.24 2.06 4.43
CA GLY A 249 -20.24 2.26 5.48
C GLY A 249 -19.22 1.13 5.50
N GLU A 250 -18.88 0.62 4.32
CA GLU A 250 -17.97 -0.51 4.14
C GLU A 250 -16.73 -0.05 3.37
N LEU A 251 -15.58 -0.19 4.03
CA LEU A 251 -14.25 -0.11 3.42
C LEU A 251 -13.88 -1.53 2.99
N THR A 252 -13.58 -1.74 1.71
CA THR A 252 -13.16 -3.04 1.19
C THR A 252 -11.70 -2.97 0.71
N LEU A 253 -10.89 -3.92 1.14
CA LEU A 253 -9.55 -4.19 0.62
C LEU A 253 -9.54 -5.54 -0.08
N CYS A 254 -9.12 -5.57 -1.35
CA CYS A 254 -9.15 -6.80 -2.14
C CYS A 254 -7.90 -7.65 -1.90
N TYR A 255 -8.05 -8.98 -1.81
CA TYR A 255 -6.89 -9.89 -1.75
C TYR A 255 -5.96 -9.71 -2.95
N GLU A 256 -6.54 -9.45 -4.12
CA GLU A 256 -5.82 -9.21 -5.37
C GLU A 256 -4.92 -7.97 -5.28
N ARG A 257 -5.29 -6.96 -4.49
CA ARG A 257 -4.45 -5.76 -4.30
C ARG A 257 -3.16 -6.08 -3.56
N ILE A 258 -3.24 -6.92 -2.53
CA ILE A 258 -2.06 -7.39 -1.79
C ILE A 258 -1.22 -8.32 -2.67
N ALA A 259 -1.85 -9.19 -3.46
CA ALA A 259 -1.15 -10.03 -4.43
C ALA A 259 -0.40 -9.19 -5.47
N TYR A 260 -1.04 -8.14 -5.99
CA TYR A 260 -0.43 -7.22 -6.96
C TYR A 260 0.81 -6.51 -6.39
N PHE A 261 0.76 -6.05 -5.14
CA PHE A 261 1.93 -5.47 -4.50
C PHE A 261 3.07 -6.48 -4.32
N ARG A 262 2.76 -7.76 -4.06
CA ARG A 262 3.78 -8.82 -3.99
C ARG A 262 4.43 -9.08 -5.34
N ASP A 263 3.66 -9.02 -6.42
CA ASP A 263 4.17 -9.20 -7.77
C ASP A 263 5.07 -8.02 -8.17
N LEU A 264 4.63 -6.78 -7.92
CA LEU A 264 5.45 -5.58 -8.12
C LEU A 264 6.72 -5.60 -7.25
N ALA A 265 6.64 -6.08 -6.02
CA ALA A 265 7.79 -6.17 -5.13
C ALA A 265 8.93 -7.02 -5.71
N ALA A 266 8.64 -7.98 -6.61
CA ALA A 266 9.65 -8.76 -7.31
C ALA A 266 10.45 -7.94 -8.34
N GLU A 267 9.91 -6.80 -8.80
CA GLU A 267 10.53 -5.90 -9.78
C GLU A 267 11.36 -4.78 -9.13
N LEU A 268 11.23 -4.55 -7.82
CA LEU A 268 11.93 -3.48 -7.07
C LEU A 268 13.43 -3.33 -7.38
N PRO A 269 14.25 -4.41 -7.43
CA PRO A 269 15.68 -4.26 -7.68
C PRO A 269 16.02 -3.60 -9.02
N SER A 270 15.11 -3.70 -10.02
CA SER A 270 15.30 -3.08 -11.34
C SER A 270 14.99 -1.57 -11.32
N VAL A 271 14.07 -1.13 -10.46
CA VAL A 271 13.64 0.26 -10.33
C VAL A 271 14.74 1.10 -9.68
N HIS A 272 15.36 0.58 -8.60
CA HIS A 272 16.45 1.27 -7.90
C HIS A 272 17.72 1.40 -8.75
N GLN A 273 17.91 0.55 -9.76
CA GLN A 273 19.04 0.64 -10.71
C GLN A 273 18.78 1.60 -11.88
N ALA A 274 17.51 1.90 -12.18
CA ALA A 274 17.11 2.74 -13.30
C ALA A 274 16.95 4.22 -12.94
N ALA A 275 17.06 4.61 -11.66
CA ALA A 275 17.05 6.00 -11.24
C ALA A 275 18.19 6.77 -11.96
N PRO A 276 17.88 7.74 -12.84
CA PRO A 276 18.92 8.52 -13.50
C PRO A 276 19.66 9.35 -12.45
N ALA A 277 20.98 9.48 -12.60
CA ALA A 277 21.75 10.46 -11.86
C ALA A 277 21.08 11.83 -12.04
N ALA A 278 20.73 12.48 -10.93
CA ALA A 278 20.18 13.83 -10.93
C ALA A 278 21.05 14.73 -11.82
N GLN A 279 20.43 15.37 -12.84
CA GLN A 279 21.07 16.40 -13.66
C GLN A 279 20.82 17.77 -13.06
#